data_AF-A0A4P9TE05-F1
#
_entry.id   AF-A0A4P9TE05-F1
#
_cell.length_a   1.000
_cell.length_b   1.000
_cell.length_c   1.000
_cell.angle_alpha   90.00
_cell.angle_beta   90.00
_cell.angle_gamma   90.00
#
_symmetry.space_group_name_H-M   'P 1'
#
loop_
_entity.id
_entity.type
_entity.pdbx_description
1 polymer ?
#
loop_
_entity_poly.entity_id
_entity_poly.type
_entity_poly.pdbx_seq_one_letter_code
_entity_poly.pdbx_strand_id
1 'polypeptide(L)'
;MAHDRIHARKPTHDLERWSVGTIAAVSERDGHAVFEVTAEDGESIELVVTLAIRDLVLRRLDLAADESPVGARVWYRTRGG
;
A
#
# COMPACT_ATOMS: atom_id res chain seq x y z
N MET A 1 -18.06 -4.76 -2.15
CA MET A 1 -17.28 -3.56 -1.80
C MET A 1 -15.92 -3.69 -2.46
N ALA A 2 -15.52 -2.77 -3.33
CA ALA A 2 -14.21 -2.84 -3.98
C ALA A 2 -13.21 -2.02 -3.15
N HIS A 3 -12.19 -2.68 -2.60
CA HIS A 3 -11.07 -2.05 -1.91
C HIS A 3 -9.99 -1.64 -2.91
N ASP A 4 -9.12 -0.72 -2.51
CA ASP A 4 -7.89 -0.44 -3.23
C ASP A 4 -6.98 -1.67 -3.22
N ARG A 5 -5.98 -1.69 -4.10
CA ARG A 5 -4.99 -2.78 -4.10
C ARG A 5 -3.60 -2.21 -3.89
N ILE A 6 -2.82 -2.91 -3.05
CA ILE A 6 -1.46 -2.55 -2.69
C ILE A 6 -0.62 -3.82 -2.61
N HIS A 7 0.61 -3.75 -3.09
CA HIS A 7 1.59 -4.82 -3.13
C HIS A 7 2.95 -4.32 -2.63
N ALA A 8 3.56 -5.10 -1.73
CA ALA A 8 4.92 -4.90 -1.24
C ALA A 8 6.01 -5.19 -2.29
N ARG A 9 5.66 -5.88 -3.39
CA ARG A 9 6.59 -6.28 -4.46
C ARG A 9 5.98 -5.98 -5.81
N LYS A 10 6.83 -5.74 -6.81
CA LYS A 10 6.41 -5.49 -8.18
C LYS A 10 5.44 -6.58 -8.66
N PRO A 11 4.20 -6.24 -9.06
CA PRO A 11 3.28 -7.17 -9.69
C PRO A 11 3.90 -7.81 -10.93
N THR A 12 3.50 -9.04 -11.26
CA THR A 12 4.00 -9.74 -12.46
C THR A 12 3.10 -9.57 -13.68
N HIS A 13 1.89 -9.01 -13.51
CA HIS A 13 0.88 -8.85 -14.55
C HIS A 13 0.25 -7.45 -14.47
N ASP A 14 -0.30 -6.98 -15.60
CA ASP A 14 -0.98 -5.68 -15.76
C ASP A 14 -0.16 -4.47 -15.30
N LEU A 15 1.16 -4.48 -15.56
CA LEU A 15 2.10 -3.49 -15.01
C LEU A 15 1.70 -2.03 -15.28
N GLU A 16 1.08 -1.74 -16.43
CA GLU A 16 0.63 -0.39 -16.78
C GLU A 16 -0.53 0.12 -15.91
N ARG A 17 -1.19 -0.77 -15.16
CA ARG A 17 -2.32 -0.46 -14.28
C ARG A 17 -1.91 -0.24 -12.82
N TRP A 18 -0.62 -0.27 -12.53
CA TRP A 18 -0.09 -0.07 -11.18
C TRP A 18 0.79 1.17 -11.14
N SER A 19 0.51 2.02 -10.17
CA SER A 19 1.37 3.12 -9.79
C SER A 19 2.37 2.67 -8.73
N VAL A 20 3.48 3.40 -8.62
CA VAL A 20 4.51 3.19 -7.61
C VAL A 20 4.44 4.35 -6.63
N GLY A 21 4.64 4.05 -5.34
CA GLY A 21 4.77 5.08 -4.33
C GLY A 21 5.51 4.56 -3.10
N THR A 22 5.68 5.45 -2.14
CA THR A 22 6.36 5.19 -0.87
C THR A 22 5.39 5.35 0.27
N ILE A 23 5.37 4.40 1.21
CA ILE A 23 4.53 4.50 2.40
C ILE A 23 5.01 5.69 3.25
N ALA A 24 4.11 6.64 3.49
CA ALA A 24 4.33 7.77 4.40
C ALA A 24 3.79 7.45 5.81
N ALA A 25 2.65 6.76 5.89
CA ALA A 25 2.06 6.32 7.15
C ALA A 25 1.15 5.11 6.96
N VAL A 26 0.89 4.39 8.04
CA VAL A 26 -0.12 3.32 8.09
C VAL A 26 -0.96 3.52 9.34
N SER A 27 -2.28 3.59 9.17
CA SER A 27 -3.24 3.75 10.26
C SER A 27 -4.40 2.76 10.12
N GLU A 28 -5.21 2.64 11.18
CA GLU A 28 -6.45 1.87 11.16
C GLU A 28 -7.65 2.80 11.31
N ARG A 29 -8.67 2.60 10.47
CA ARG A 29 -9.94 3.34 10.51
C ARG A 29 -11.09 2.39 10.24
N ASP A 30 -12.07 2.32 11.14
CA ASP A 30 -13.29 1.52 11.00
C ASP A 30 -13.04 0.05 10.61
N GLY A 31 -12.04 -0.59 11.22
CA GLY A 31 -11.66 -1.98 10.91
C GLY A 31 -10.98 -2.19 9.56
N HIS A 32 -10.53 -1.10 8.93
CA HIS A 32 -9.73 -1.10 7.70
C HIS A 32 -8.35 -0.53 7.98
N ALA A 33 -7.37 -0.94 7.19
CA ALA A 33 -6.07 -0.31 7.17
C ALA A 33 -6.04 0.78 6.10
N VAL A 34 -5.50 1.93 6.46
CA VAL A 34 -5.26 3.05 5.56
C VAL A 34 -3.76 3.19 5.39
N PHE A 35 -3.28 3.06 4.16
CA PHE A 35 -1.91 3.38 3.79
C PHE A 35 -1.89 4.77 3.17
N GLU A 36 -1.19 5.70 3.81
CA GLU A 36 -0.82 6.96 3.17
C GLU A 36 0.42 6.70 2.33
N VAL A 37 0.32 6.94 1.03
CA VAL A 37 1.38 6.70 0.06
C VAL A 37 1.71 7.99 -0.66
N THR A 38 2.97 8.38 -0.64
CA THR A 38 3.49 9.45 -1.49
C THR A 38 3.79 8.88 -2.87
N ALA A 39 3.11 9.39 -3.89
CA ALA A 39 3.34 9.06 -5.29
C ALA A 39 4.65 9.67 -5.80
N GLU A 40 5.11 9.24 -6.99
CA GLU A 40 6.36 9.73 -7.59
C GLU A 40 6.35 11.23 -7.90
N ASP A 41 5.18 11.84 -8.07
CA ASP A 41 4.98 13.28 -8.26
C ASP A 41 4.87 14.07 -6.93
N GLY A 42 4.94 13.39 -5.79
CA GLY A 42 4.82 13.97 -4.46
C GLY A 42 3.39 14.09 -3.94
N GLU A 43 2.38 13.65 -4.69
CA GLU A 43 0.99 13.61 -4.22
C GLU A 43 0.84 12.57 -3.09
N SER A 44 0.07 12.92 -2.04
CA SER A 44 -0.28 11.98 -0.98
C SER A 44 -1.62 11.32 -1.29
N ILE A 45 -1.64 9.98 -1.30
CA ILE A 45 -2.78 9.16 -1.66
C ILE A 45 -3.13 8.23 -0.50
N GLU A 46 -4.41 8.21 -0.12
CA GLU A 46 -4.94 7.25 0.85
C GLU A 46 -5.42 5.98 0.15
N LEU A 47 -4.89 4.82 0.57
CA LEU A 47 -5.32 3.52 0.09
C LEU A 47 -6.01 2.77 1.23
N VAL A 48 -7.29 2.44 1.03
CA VAL A 48 -8.10 1.76 2.03
C VAL A 48 -8.21 0.28 1.69
N VAL A 49 -7.67 -0.56 2.56
CA VAL A 49 -7.66 -2.01 2.41
C VAL A 49 -8.12 -2.72 3.69
N THR A 50 -8.40 -4.01 3.57
CA THR A 50 -8.73 -4.82 4.76
C THR A 50 -7.49 -5.08 5.61
N LEU A 51 -7.67 -5.34 6.90
CA LEU A 51 -6.57 -5.68 7.82
C LEU A 51 -5.78 -6.92 7.35
N ALA A 52 -6.46 -7.91 6.77
CA ALA A 52 -5.79 -9.09 6.20
C ALA A 52 -4.83 -8.73 5.05
N ILE A 53 -5.17 -7.74 4.23
CA ILE A 53 -4.29 -7.25 3.16
C ILE A 53 -3.12 -6.47 3.75
N ARG A 54 -3.35 -5.63 4.77
CA ARG A 54 -2.26 -4.95 5.50
C ARG A 54 -1.24 -5.95 6.00
N ASP A 55 -1.67 -6.97 6.74
CA ASP A 55 -0.76 -7.96 7.34
C ASP A 55 0.00 -8.74 6.25
N LEU A 56 -0.64 -9.00 5.10
CA LEU A 56 0.03 -9.62 3.96
C LEU A 56 1.10 -8.71 3.34
N VAL A 57 0.83 -7.40 3.21
CA VAL A 57 1.80 -6.43 2.69
C VAL A 57 2.98 -6.30 3.64
N LEU A 58 2.73 -6.05 4.93
CA LEU A 58 3.77 -5.87 5.94
C LEU A 58 4.70 -7.09 6.00
N ARG A 59 4.14 -8.30 6.01
CA ARG A 59 4.92 -9.55 5.98
C ARG A 59 5.78 -9.69 4.72
N ARG A 60 5.39 -9.09 3.61
CA ARG A 60 6.12 -9.17 2.32
C ARG A 60 7.14 -8.05 2.11
N LEU A 61 7.06 -6.98 2.89
CA LEU A 61 8.08 -5.93 2.94
C LEU A 61 9.39 -6.42 3.58
N ASP A 62 9.35 -7.58 4.24
CA ASP A 62 10.52 -8.22 4.87
C ASP A 62 11.18 -7.34 5.95
N LEU A 63 10.34 -6.54 6.63
CA LEU A 63 10.73 -5.65 7.72
C LEU A 63 10.97 -6.45 9.00
N ALA A 64 11.91 -5.99 9.84
CA ALA A 64 12.06 -6.52 11.18
C ALA A 64 10.81 -6.21 12.04
N ALA A 65 10.60 -6.96 13.14
CA ALA A 65 9.37 -6.88 13.95
C ALA A 65 9.01 -5.47 14.48
N ASP A 66 10.02 -4.62 14.68
CA ASP A 66 9.87 -3.25 15.18
C ASP A 66 10.21 -2.18 14.12
N GLU A 67 10.45 -2.61 12.87
CA GLU A 67 10.80 -1.70 11.79
C GLU A 67 9.54 -1.09 11.17
N SER A 68 9.54 0.23 11.07
CA SER A 68 8.43 0.97 10.50
C SER A 68 8.31 0.69 8.99
N PRO A 69 7.09 0.46 8.46
CA PRO A 69 6.88 0.35 7.02
C PRO A 69 7.04 1.68 6.28
N VAL A 70 7.17 2.80 7.01
CA VAL A 70 7.37 4.13 6.43
C VAL A 70 8.69 4.17 5.67
N GLY A 71 8.67 4.74 4.47
CA GLY A 71 9.80 4.76 3.54
C GLY A 71 9.86 3.54 2.62
N ALA A 72 9.05 2.50 2.85
CA ALA A 72 9.03 1.34 1.98
C ALA A 72 8.30 1.62 0.66
N ARG A 73 8.88 1.14 -0.44
CA ARG A 73 8.29 1.22 -1.78
C ARG A 73 7.19 0.18 -1.96
N VAL A 74 6.06 0.61 -2.51
CA VAL A 74 4.91 -0.23 -2.81
C VAL A 74 4.37 0.03 -4.21
N TRP A 75 3.60 -0.93 -4.71
CA TRP A 75 2.83 -0.82 -5.95
C TRP A 75 1.35 -0.79 -5.59
N TYR A 76 0.62 0.19 -6.09
CA TYR A 76 -0.78 0.35 -5.76
C TYR A 76 -1.64 0.66 -6.97
N ARG A 77 -2.94 0.49 -6.79
CA ARG A 77 -3.98 1.01 -7.68
C ARG A 77 -5.21 1.35 -6.87
N THR A 78 -5.80 2.49 -7.20
CA THR A 78 -7.04 2.94 -6.59
C THR A 78 -8.24 2.28 -7.27
N ARG A 79 -9.32 2.11 -6.52
CA ARG A 79 -10.60 1.64 -7.07
C ARG A 79 -11.11 2.63 -8.12
N GLY A 80 -11.33 2.15 -9.35
CA GLY A 80 -11.94 2.94 -10.42
C GLY A 80 -10.97 3.41 -11.52
N GLY A 81 -9.67 3.13 -11.38
CA GLY A 81 -8.69 3.11 -12.46
C GLY A 81 -8.45 1.71 -13.02
#